data_AF-A0A174YRE5-F1
#
_entry.id   AF-A0A174YRE5-F1
#
_cell.length_a   1.000
_cell.length_b   1.000
_cell.length_c   1.000
_cell.angle_alpha   90.00
_cell.angle_beta   90.00
_cell.angle_gamma   90.00
#
_symmetry.space_group_name_H-M   'P 1'
#
loop_
_entity.id
_entity.type
_entity.pdbx_description
1 polymer ?
#
loop_
_entity_poly.entity_id
_entity_poly.type
_entity_poly.pdbx_seq_one_letter_code
_entity_poly.pdbx_strand_id
1 'polypeptide(L)'
;MQNELEGLYNMLVSQTDIMKNVDELVEKQIEHELMQFKELATWSDYECERDKYMAVAEVAKKESFMAGFNYAVRLLEGTHNP
;
A
#
# COMPACT_ATOMS: atom_id res chain seq x y z
N MET A 1 13.92 -6.96 14.11
CA MET A 1 13.89 -6.69 12.66
C MET A 1 12.49 -6.54 12.08
N GLN A 2 11.65 -7.59 11.96
CA GLN A 2 10.32 -7.46 11.30
C GLN A 2 9.40 -6.45 12.00
N ASN A 3 9.32 -6.50 13.34
CA ASN A 3 8.52 -5.57 14.16
C ASN A 3 9.06 -4.12 14.11
N GLU A 4 10.36 -3.92 13.91
CA GLU A 4 10.97 -2.58 13.80
C GLU A 4 10.72 -1.97 12.42
N LEU A 5 10.76 -2.81 11.37
CA LEU A 5 10.45 -2.41 10.00
C LEU A 5 8.98 -1.99 9.85
N GLU A 6 8.09 -2.75 10.49
CA GLU A 6 6.66 -2.42 10.57
C GLU A 6 6.43 -1.12 11.36
N GLY A 7 7.18 -0.90 12.44
CA GLY A 7 7.18 0.36 13.17
C GLY A 7 7.64 1.55 12.33
N LEU A 8 8.68 1.37 11.50
CA LEU A 8 9.16 2.40 10.57
C LEU A 8 8.15 2.70 9.47
N TYR A 9 7.50 1.68 8.90
CA TYR A 9 6.43 1.87 7.93
C TYR A 9 5.28 2.69 8.55
N ASN A 10 4.78 2.30 9.72
CA ASN A 10 3.70 3.01 10.40
C ASN A 10 4.09 4.45 10.78
N MET A 11 5.36 4.70 11.12
CA MET A 11 5.87 6.04 11.38
C MET A 11 5.92 6.88 10.11
N LEU A 12 6.37 6.30 9.00
CA LEU A 12 6.43 6.97 7.70
C LEU A 12 5.02 7.32 7.20
N VAL A 13 4.09 6.37 7.28
CA VAL A 13 2.66 6.55 6.95
C VAL A 13 2.04 7.68 7.79
N SER A 14 2.35 7.73 9.09
CA SER A 14 1.76 8.74 10.00
C SER A 14 2.41 10.12 9.94
N GLN A 15 3.69 10.22 9.52
CA GLN A 15 4.44 11.48 9.53
C GLN A 15 4.63 12.12 8.16
N THR A 16 4.40 11.40 7.06
CA THR A 16 4.67 11.93 5.72
C THR A 16 3.45 11.85 4.81
N ASP A 17 3.13 12.97 4.15
CA ASP A 17 2.14 13.06 3.06
C ASP A 17 2.60 12.31 1.78
N ILE A 18 3.73 11.60 1.83
CA ILE A 18 4.32 10.87 0.70
C ILE A 18 3.35 9.80 0.18
N MET A 19 2.57 9.18 1.07
CA MET A 19 1.61 8.15 0.70
C MET A 19 0.30 8.69 0.14
N LYS A 20 -0.10 9.95 0.42
CA LYS A 20 -1.36 10.53 -0.09
C LYS A 20 -1.50 10.41 -1.60
N ASN A 21 -0.43 10.70 -2.35
CA ASN A 21 -0.48 10.65 -3.80
C ASN A 21 -0.63 9.21 -4.34
N VAL A 22 -0.04 8.24 -3.63
CA VAL A 22 -0.17 6.81 -3.97
C VAL A 22 -1.56 6.30 -3.59
N ASP A 23 -2.07 6.74 -2.43
CA ASP A 23 -3.41 6.41 -1.94
C ASP A 23 -4.48 6.92 -2.90
N GLU A 24 -4.39 8.18 -3.35
CA GLU A 24 -5.32 8.75 -4.33
C GLU A 24 -5.30 8.02 -5.68
N LEU A 25 -4.13 7.57 -6.15
CA LEU A 25 -4.02 6.81 -7.41
C LEU A 25 -4.64 5.41 -7.28
N VAL A 26 -4.38 4.74 -6.15
CA VAL A 26 -4.96 3.43 -5.84
C VAL A 26 -6.48 3.53 -5.71
N GLU A 27 -6.98 4.53 -4.98
CA GLU A 27 -8.41 4.77 -4.82
C GLU A 27 -9.10 5.03 -6.16
N LYS A 28 -8.53 5.90 -7.01
CA LYS A 28 -9.09 6.17 -8.35
C LYS A 28 -9.11 4.92 -9.24
N GLN A 29 -8.10 4.07 -9.17
CA GLN A 29 -8.09 2.82 -9.94
C GLN A 29 -9.16 1.85 -9.42
N ILE A 30 -9.30 1.71 -8.10
CA ILE A 30 -10.35 0.89 -7.49
C ILE A 30 -11.74 1.40 -7.88
N GLU A 31 -11.97 2.71 -7.84
CA GLU A 31 -13.22 3.32 -8.28
C GLU A 31 -13.50 3.07 -9.77
N HIS A 32 -12.47 3.16 -10.62
CA HIS A 32 -12.60 2.88 -12.06
C HIS A 32 -13.01 1.42 -12.32
N GLU A 33 -12.36 0.45 -11.68
CA GLU A 33 -12.72 -0.97 -11.80
C GLU A 33 -14.14 -1.26 -11.27
N LEU A 34 -14.51 -0.61 -10.16
CA LEU A 34 -15.83 -0.80 -9.53
C LEU A 34 -16.96 -0.03 -10.22
N MET A 35 -16.67 0.91 -11.12
CA MET A 35 -17.68 1.72 -11.81
C MET A 35 -18.64 0.83 -12.62
N GLN A 36 -18.13 -0.24 -13.24
CA GLN A 36 -18.97 -1.22 -13.97
C GLN A 36 -19.80 -2.11 -13.03
N PHE A 37 -19.31 -2.34 -11.81
CA PHE A 37 -19.99 -3.16 -10.82
C PHE A 37 -21.19 -2.43 -10.20
N LYS A 38 -21.09 -1.11 -10.05
CA LYS A 38 -22.13 -0.25 -9.46
C LYS A 38 -23.44 -0.22 -10.24
N GLU A 39 -23.40 -0.43 -11.56
CA GLU A 39 -24.62 -0.49 -12.39
C GLU A 39 -25.42 -1.78 -12.20
N LEU A 40 -24.78 -2.84 -11.67
CA LEU A 40 -25.34 -4.20 -11.58
C LEU A 40 -25.55 -4.69 -10.15
N ALA A 41 -24.98 -4.02 -9.15
CA ALA A 41 -24.93 -4.47 -7.76
C ALA A 41 -25.62 -3.49 -6.80
N THR A 42 -26.03 -3.95 -5.62
CA THR A 42 -26.57 -3.06 -4.59
C THR A 42 -25.45 -2.21 -3.98
N TRP A 43 -25.82 -1.11 -3.31
CA TRP A 43 -24.83 -0.27 -2.61
C TRP A 43 -24.01 -1.06 -1.58
N SER A 44 -24.64 -2.02 -0.89
CA SER A 44 -23.96 -2.90 0.06
C SER A 44 -22.94 -3.83 -0.60
N ASP A 45 -23.23 -4.31 -1.81
CA ASP A 45 -22.32 -5.17 -2.57
C ASP A 45 -21.11 -4.36 -3.06
N TYR A 46 -21.35 -3.12 -3.51
CA TYR A 46 -20.29 -2.18 -3.90
C TYR A 46 -19.35 -1.87 -2.73
N GLU A 47 -19.88 -1.55 -1.55
CA GLU A 47 -19.07 -1.26 -0.36
C GLU A 47 -18.23 -2.48 0.06
N CYS A 48 -18.83 -3.66 0.06
CA CYS A 48 -18.13 -4.91 0.37
C CYS A 48 -16.97 -5.17 -0.61
N GLU A 49 -17.19 -4.95 -1.90
CA GLU A 49 -16.16 -5.21 -2.91
C GLU A 49 -15.04 -4.15 -2.88
N ARG A 50 -15.39 -2.88 -2.68
CA ARG A 50 -14.42 -1.80 -2.42
C ARG A 50 -13.53 -2.13 -1.23
N ASP A 51 -14.11 -2.54 -0.11
CA ASP A 51 -13.35 -2.79 1.11
C ASP A 51 -12.37 -3.96 0.95
N LYS A 52 -12.71 -4.98 0.14
CA LYS A 52 -11.77 -6.05 -0.23
C LYS A 52 -10.60 -5.52 -1.05
N TYR A 53 -10.87 -4.70 -2.07
CA TYR A 53 -9.82 -4.12 -2.89
C TYR A 53 -8.89 -3.21 -2.08
N MET A 54 -9.45 -2.41 -1.17
CA MET A 54 -8.67 -1.57 -0.26
C MET A 54 -7.79 -2.41 0.67
N ALA A 55 -8.33 -3.50 1.25
CA ALA A 55 -7.55 -4.39 2.09
C ALA A 55 -6.37 -5.03 1.35
N VAL A 56 -6.57 -5.47 0.10
CA VAL A 56 -5.50 -6.02 -0.74
C VAL A 56 -4.46 -4.96 -1.07
N ALA A 57 -4.89 -3.74 -1.40
CA ALA A 57 -3.98 -2.65 -1.72
C ALA A 57 -3.10 -2.25 -0.53
N GLU A 58 -3.66 -2.17 0.68
CA GLU A 58 -2.90 -1.87 1.91
C GLU A 58 -1.82 -2.92 2.19
N VAL A 59 -2.16 -4.21 2.04
CA VAL A 59 -1.18 -5.30 2.19
C VAL A 59 -0.07 -5.17 1.14
N ALA A 60 -0.43 -4.94 -0.13
CA ALA A 60 0.53 -4.81 -1.23
C ALA A 60 1.48 -3.61 -1.04
N LYS A 61 0.97 -2.46 -0.57
CA LYS A 61 1.79 -1.27 -0.25
C LYS A 61 2.82 -1.59 0.82
N LYS A 62 2.38 -2.20 1.93
CA LYS A 62 3.24 -2.54 3.06
C LYS A 62 4.33 -3.54 2.68
N GLU A 63 3.97 -4.62 1.99
CA GLU A 63 4.93 -5.65 1.53
C GLU A 63 5.94 -5.06 0.54
N SER A 64 5.49 -4.23 -0.40
CA SER A 64 6.36 -3.56 -1.37
C SER A 64 7.34 -2.61 -0.70
N PHE A 65 6.88 -1.84 0.31
CA PHE A 65 7.76 -0.98 1.09
C PHE A 65 8.82 -1.79 1.83
N MET A 66 8.42 -2.87 2.53
CA MET A 66 9.35 -3.73 3.25
C MET A 66 10.41 -4.33 2.33
N ALA A 67 10.00 -4.84 1.16
CA ALA A 67 10.91 -5.41 0.18
C ALA A 67 11.90 -4.34 -0.37
N GLY A 68 11.39 -3.17 -0.75
CA GLY A 68 12.22 -2.06 -1.24
C GLY A 68 13.20 -1.54 -0.19
N PHE A 69 12.74 -1.38 1.05
CA PHE A 69 13.59 -0.95 2.16
C PHE A 69 14.70 -1.96 2.46
N ASN A 70 14.36 -3.25 2.55
CA ASN A 70 15.35 -4.30 2.77
C ASN A 70 16.38 -4.37 1.64
N TYR A 71 15.97 -4.13 0.40
CA TYR A 71 16.90 -4.04 -0.73
C TYR A 71 17.84 -2.83 -0.60
N ALA A 72 17.32 -1.65 -0.25
CA ALA A 72 18.13 -0.45 -0.04
C ALA A 72 19.15 -0.64 1.10
N VAL A 73 18.75 -1.27 2.21
CA VAL A 73 19.66 -1.62 3.32
C VAL A 73 20.79 -2.53 2.82
N ARG A 74 20.47 -3.60 2.08
CA ARG A 74 21.48 -4.50 1.51
C ARG A 74 22.47 -3.79 0.59
N LEU A 75 22.01 -2.83 -0.22
CA LEU A 75 22.90 -2.03 -1.06
C LEU A 75 23.85 -1.17 -0.24
N LEU A 76 23.38 -0.57 0.85
CA LEU A 76 24.20 0.24 1.76
C LEU A 76 25.19 -0.61 2.59
N GLU A 77 24.82 -1.84 2.92
CA GLU A 77 25.72 -2.80 3.58
C GLU A 77 26.79 -3.34 2.59
N GLY A 78 26.42 -3.54 1.32
CA GLY A 78 27.34 -3.99 0.27
C GLY A 78 28.39 -2.96 -0.15
N THR A 79 28.19 -1.66 0.12
CA THR A 79 29.20 -0.61 -0.12
C THR A 79 30.26 -0.52 0.99
N HIS A 80 30.16 -1.33 2.04
CA HIS A 80 31.11 -1.41 3.15
C HIS A 80 32.15 -2.54 3.05
N ASN A 81 32.29 -3.18 1.89
CA ASN A 81 33.38 -4.14 1.68
C ASN A 81 34.60 -3.41 1.07
N PRO A 82 35.73 -3.27 1.81
CA PRO A 82 36.93 -2.58 1.34
C PRO A 82 37.66 -3.29 0.20
#